data_AF-A0A935V0W3-F1
#
_entry.id   AF-A0A935V0W3-F1
#
_cell.length_a   1.000
_cell.length_b   1.000
_cell.length_c   1.000
_cell.angle_alpha   90.00
_cell.angle_beta   90.00
_cell.angle_gamma   90.00
#
_symmetry.space_group_name_H-M   'P 1'
#
loop_
_entity.id
_entity.type
_entity.pdbx_description
1 polymer ?
#
loop_
_entity_poly.entity_id
_entity_poly.type
_entity_poly.pdbx_seq_one_letter_code
_entity_poly.pdbx_strand_id
1 'polypeptide(L)'
;MPSAQFYGLSLMGLYAVVILEVLLLGRWKGQPMRWREVAVNMNSGQAVLWLLHGARILIYAWVYSHASLGLLAELPMVVVLPIGFLLWDFAFYASHRAHHATACSSSRAPWTRSS
;
A
#
# COMPACT_ATOMS: atom_id res chain seq x y z
N MET A 1 -17.01 -12.70 11.08
CA MET A 1 -15.55 -12.53 10.92
C MET A 1 -15.08 -13.37 9.73
N PRO A 2 -14.36 -12.81 8.75
CA PRO A 2 -13.87 -13.60 7.61
C PRO A 2 -12.97 -14.72 8.13
N SER A 3 -13.22 -15.96 7.71
CA SER A 3 -12.40 -17.12 8.09
C SER A 3 -11.00 -17.00 7.49
N ALA A 4 -10.00 -17.63 8.11
CA ALA A 4 -8.61 -17.63 7.61
C ALA A 4 -8.49 -18.04 6.12
N GLN A 5 -9.44 -18.83 5.63
CA GLN A 5 -9.57 -19.26 4.23
C GLN A 5 -9.80 -18.08 3.27
N PHE A 6 -10.53 -17.05 3.69
CA PHE A 6 -10.83 -15.87 2.88
C PHE A 6 -9.57 -15.02 2.61
N TYR A 7 -8.68 -14.94 3.60
CA TYR A 7 -7.38 -14.28 3.47
C TYR A 7 -6.41 -15.11 2.61
N GLY A 8 -6.45 -16.44 2.72
CA GLY A 8 -5.66 -17.34 1.88
C GLY A 8 -6.06 -17.25 0.39
N LEU A 9 -7.36 -17.22 0.10
CA LEU A 9 -7.88 -17.10 -1.26
C LEU A 9 -7.53 -15.75 -1.91
N SER A 10 -7.61 -14.67 -1.15
CA SER A 10 -7.26 -13.33 -1.65
C SER A 10 -5.75 -13.20 -1.92
N LEU A 11 -4.88 -13.81 -1.09
CA LEU A 11 -3.45 -13.92 -1.38
C LEU A 11 -3.17 -14.76 -2.63
N MET A 12 -3.82 -15.91 -2.80
CA MET A 12 -3.68 -16.75 -4.01
C MET A 12 -4.11 -15.99 -5.27
N GLY A 13 -5.21 -15.23 -5.20
CA GLY A 13 -5.69 -14.40 -6.32
C GLY A 13 -4.67 -13.32 -6.70
N LEU A 14 -4.07 -12.65 -5.72
CA LEU A 14 -3.05 -11.63 -5.95
C LEU A 14 -1.80 -12.22 -6.63
N TYR A 15 -1.33 -13.38 -6.17
CA TYR A 15 -0.22 -14.09 -6.82
C TYR A 15 -0.54 -14.52 -8.24
N ALA A 16 -1.77 -15.00 -8.50
CA ALA A 16 -2.20 -15.38 -9.85
C ALA A 16 -2.18 -14.19 -10.83
N VAL A 17 -2.62 -13.01 -10.38
CA VAL A 17 -2.57 -11.77 -11.18
C VAL A 17 -1.14 -11.35 -11.50
N VAL A 18 -0.24 -11.40 -10.51
CA VAL A 18 1.19 -11.09 -10.71
C VAL A 18 1.82 -12.04 -11.73
N ILE A 19 1.54 -13.34 -11.64
CA ILE A 19 2.02 -14.34 -12.60
C ILE A 19 1.46 -14.05 -14.00
N LEU A 20 0.17 -13.72 -14.10
CA LEU A 20 -0.48 -13.39 -15.37
C LEU A 20 0.14 -12.15 -16.03
N GLU A 21 0.36 -11.08 -15.27
CA GLU A 21 0.98 -9.85 -15.77
C GLU A 21 2.40 -10.09 -16.29
N VAL A 22 3.18 -10.87 -15.54
CA VAL A 22 4.53 -11.29 -15.93
C VAL A 22 4.48 -12.09 -17.25
N LEU A 23 3.55 -13.04 -17.40
CA LEU A 23 3.36 -13.82 -18.62
C LEU A 23 2.90 -12.97 -19.82
N LEU A 24 1.99 -12.02 -19.60
CA LEU A 24 1.50 -11.11 -20.64
C LEU A 24 2.61 -10.19 -21.12
N LEU A 25 3.39 -9.59 -20.21
CA LEU A 25 4.54 -8.75 -20.55
C LEU A 25 5.62 -9.53 -21.30
N GLY A 26 5.87 -10.79 -20.91
CA GLY A 26 6.79 -11.68 -21.61
C GLY A 26 6.36 -11.99 -23.05
N ARG A 27 5.06 -12.26 -23.26
CA ARG A 27 4.50 -12.47 -24.61
C ARG A 27 4.51 -11.20 -25.45
N TRP A 28 4.23 -10.05 -24.85
CA TRP A 28 4.05 -8.80 -25.61
C TRP A 28 5.38 -8.16 -26.02
N LYS A 29 6.43 -8.29 -25.19
CA LYS A 29 7.75 -7.72 -25.49
C LYS A 29 8.65 -8.64 -26.31
N GLY A 30 8.33 -9.93 -26.48
CA GLY A 30 9.12 -10.87 -27.29
C GLY A 30 10.57 -11.09 -26.83
N GLN A 31 10.93 -10.61 -25.64
CA GLN A 31 12.27 -10.71 -25.06
C GLN A 31 12.36 -12.00 -24.20
N PRO A 32 13.50 -12.71 -24.19
CA PRO A 32 13.69 -13.85 -23.32
C PRO A 32 13.56 -13.40 -21.86
N MET A 33 12.63 -14.03 -21.14
CA MET A 33 12.29 -13.70 -19.77
C MET A 33 13.53 -13.78 -18.88
N ARG A 34 14.05 -12.63 -18.43
CA ARG A 34 15.20 -12.59 -17.50
C ARG A 34 14.72 -12.89 -16.09
N TRP A 35 14.46 -14.17 -15.80
CA TRP A 35 13.94 -14.66 -14.52
C TRP A 35 14.74 -14.18 -13.30
N ARG A 36 16.04 -13.94 -13.45
CA ARG A 36 16.90 -13.38 -12.41
C ARG A 36 16.51 -11.94 -12.03
N GLU A 37 16.11 -11.11 -12.98
CA GLU A 37 15.65 -9.75 -12.70
C GLU A 37 14.25 -9.74 -12.09
N VAL A 38 13.37 -10.63 -12.54
CA VAL A 38 12.05 -10.81 -11.94
C VAL A 38 12.18 -11.28 -10.49
N ALA A 39 13.03 -12.26 -10.22
CA ALA A 39 13.28 -12.75 -8.87
C ALA A 39 13.87 -11.67 -7.96
N VAL A 40 14.85 -10.89 -8.45
CA VAL A 40 15.45 -9.79 -7.67
C VAL A 40 14.45 -8.67 -7.44
N ASN A 41 13.64 -8.28 -8.43
CA ASN A 41 12.60 -7.25 -8.29
C ASN A 41 11.52 -7.67 -7.28
N MET A 42 11.07 -8.93 -7.38
CA MET A 42 10.13 -9.50 -6.42
C MET A 42 10.69 -9.52 -5.00
N ASN A 43 12.00 -9.80 -4.86
CA ASN A 43 12.67 -9.97 -3.57
C ASN A 43 13.13 -8.66 -2.91
N SER A 44 13.45 -7.60 -3.67
CA SER A 44 14.08 -6.38 -3.12
C SER A 44 13.13 -5.21 -2.90
N GLY A 45 12.17 -4.98 -3.80
CA GLY A 45 11.26 -3.82 -3.74
C GLY A 45 9.81 -4.24 -3.54
N GLN A 46 9.34 -5.22 -4.30
CA GLN A 46 7.95 -5.67 -4.25
C GLN A 46 7.62 -6.34 -2.92
N ALA A 47 8.50 -7.20 -2.39
CA ALA A 47 8.34 -7.81 -1.08
C ALA A 47 8.30 -6.77 0.06
N VAL A 48 9.13 -5.72 -0.02
CA VAL A 48 9.14 -4.63 0.97
C VAL A 48 7.85 -3.81 0.88
N LEU A 49 7.38 -3.50 -0.33
CA LEU A 49 6.09 -2.84 -0.53
C LEU A 49 4.94 -3.69 0.01
N TRP A 50 4.94 -5.00 -0.24
CA TRP A 50 3.93 -5.92 0.27
C TRP A 50 3.98 -6.05 1.80
N LEU A 51 5.17 -6.09 2.40
CA LEU A 51 5.35 -6.10 3.85
C LEU A 51 4.85 -4.80 4.49
N LEU A 52 5.23 -3.64 3.95
CA LEU A 52 4.78 -2.34 4.47
C LEU A 52 3.29 -2.12 4.23
N HIS A 53 2.75 -2.60 3.12
CA HIS A 53 1.33 -2.55 2.83
C HIS A 53 0.53 -3.50 3.74
N GLY A 54 1.02 -4.72 3.95
CA GLY A 54 0.48 -5.69 4.91
C GLY A 54 0.50 -5.17 6.34
N ALA A 55 1.62 -4.59 6.78
CA ALA A 55 1.74 -3.95 8.09
C ALA A 55 0.71 -2.81 8.27
N ARG A 56 0.46 -2.03 7.22
CA ARG A 56 -0.56 -0.97 7.24
C ARG A 56 -1.98 -1.53 7.38
N ILE A 57 -2.29 -2.61 6.68
CA ILE A 57 -3.58 -3.31 6.80
C ILE A 57 -3.78 -3.85 8.22
N LEU A 58 -2.73 -4.42 8.83
CA LEU A 58 -2.76 -4.90 10.21
C LEU A 58 -2.97 -3.76 11.21
N ILE A 59 -2.30 -2.62 11.03
CA ILE A 59 -2.50 -1.42 11.86
C ILE A 59 -3.94 -0.93 11.72
N TYR A 60 -4.50 -0.87 10.51
CA TYR A 60 -5.90 -0.50 10.32
C TYR A 60 -6.87 -1.50 10.93
N ALA A 61 -6.60 -2.81 10.85
CA ALA A 61 -7.41 -3.83 11.50
C ALA A 61 -7.35 -3.72 13.04
N TRP A 62 -6.19 -3.38 13.59
CA TRP A 62 -6.02 -3.15 15.02
C TRP A 62 -6.76 -1.88 15.49
N VAL A 63 -6.62 -0.78 14.76
CA VAL A 63 -7.37 0.47 15.02
C VAL A 63 -8.87 0.22 14.89
N TYR A 64 -9.31 -0.53 13.87
CA TYR A 64 -10.71 -0.88 13.70
C TYR A 64 -11.27 -1.73 14.85
N SER A 65 -10.45 -2.58 15.49
CA SER A 65 -10.91 -3.44 16.59
C SER A 65 -10.85 -2.78 17.96
N HIS A 66 -9.95 -1.82 18.18
CA HIS A 66 -9.71 -1.24 19.52
C HIS A 66 -10.07 0.24 19.63
N ALA A 67 -10.10 0.97 18.52
CA ALA A 67 -10.30 2.42 18.49
C ALA A 67 -11.37 2.84 17.45
N SER A 68 -12.12 1.89 16.89
CA SER A 68 -13.24 2.21 16.00
C SER A 68 -14.38 2.80 16.80
N LEU A 69 -14.81 3.98 16.39
CA LEU A 69 -16.00 4.64 16.91
C LEU A 69 -17.31 4.00 16.40
N GLY A 70 -17.24 2.94 15.60
CA GLY A 70 -18.41 2.23 15.09
C GLY A 70 -19.27 3.02 14.10
N LEU A 71 -18.83 4.22 13.70
CA LEU A 71 -19.62 5.19 12.91
C LEU A 71 -20.15 4.65 11.56
N LEU A 72 -19.49 3.63 11.01
CA LEU A 72 -19.84 3.03 9.72
C LEU A 72 -20.28 1.56 9.87
N ALA A 73 -20.47 1.05 11.10
CA ALA A 73 -20.74 -0.37 11.36
C ALA A 73 -22.09 -0.85 10.81
N GLU A 74 -23.10 0.02 10.82
CA GLU A 74 -24.46 -0.27 10.34
C GLU A 74 -24.67 0.07 8.85
N LEU A 75 -23.64 0.61 8.17
CA LEU A 75 -23.77 1.03 6.78
C LEU A 75 -23.54 -0.15 5.82
N PRO A 76 -24.32 -0.23 4.73
CA PRO A 76 -24.11 -1.25 3.72
C PRO A 76 -22.75 -1.08 3.03
N MET A 77 -22.09 -2.20 2.72
CA MET A 77 -20.74 -2.26 2.12
C MET A 77 -20.59 -1.36 0.87
N VAL A 78 -21.65 -1.23 0.08
CA VAL A 78 -21.70 -0.41 -1.15
C VAL A 78 -21.50 1.07 -0.85
N VAL A 79 -21.85 1.54 0.35
CA VAL A 79 -21.67 2.93 0.80
C VAL A 79 -20.31 3.10 1.48
N VAL A 80 -19.85 2.09 2.22
CA VAL A 80 -18.55 2.12 2.91
C VAL A 80 -17.39 2.15 1.90
N LEU A 81 -17.51 1.45 0.76
CA LEU A 81 -16.48 1.41 -0.28
C LEU A 81 -16.10 2.79 -0.87
N PRO A 82 -17.03 3.60 -1.41
CA PRO A 82 -16.69 4.92 -1.95
C PRO A 82 -16.21 5.90 -0.86
N ILE A 83 -16.77 5.81 0.36
CA ILE A 83 -16.29 6.59 1.51
C ILE A 83 -14.83 6.23 1.82
N GLY A 84 -14.52 4.93 1.88
CA GLY A 84 -13.16 4.44 2.09
C GLY A 84 -12.18 4.90 1.01
N PHE A 85 -12.61 4.93 -0.26
CA PHE A 85 -11.79 5.43 -1.37
C PHE A 85 -11.47 6.92 -1.22
N LEU A 86 -12.47 7.75 -0.90
CA LEU A 86 -12.28 9.19 -0.68
C LEU A 86 -11.38 9.49 0.53
N LEU A 87 -11.61 8.80 1.65
CA LEU A 87 -10.78 8.98 2.85
C LEU A 87 -9.35 8.48 2.62
N TRP A 88 -9.16 7.43 1.82
CA TRP A 88 -7.83 6.97 1.43
C TRP A 88 -7.11 8.05 0.62
N ASP A 89 -7.72 8.59 -0.44
CA ASP A 89 -7.09 9.64 -1.26
C ASP A 89 -6.73 10.87 -0.42
N PHE A 90 -7.63 11.28 0.47
CA PHE A 90 -7.38 12.37 1.42
C PHE A 90 -6.23 12.08 2.39
N ALA A 91 -6.20 10.88 2.99
CA ALA A 91 -5.14 10.46 3.89
C ALA A 91 -3.79 10.37 3.17
N PHE A 92 -3.79 9.91 1.92
CA PHE A 92 -2.62 9.89 1.06
C PHE A 92 -2.12 11.32 0.81
N TYR A 93 -2.98 12.23 0.37
CA TYR A 93 -2.65 13.64 0.16
C TYR A 93 -2.08 14.30 1.42
N ALA A 94 -2.72 14.09 2.58
CA ALA A 94 -2.28 14.63 3.85
C ALA A 94 -0.90 14.09 4.26
N SER A 95 -0.68 12.77 4.14
CA SER A 95 0.61 12.14 4.46
C SER A 95 1.73 12.58 3.50
N HIS A 96 1.41 12.71 2.21
CA HIS A 96 2.32 13.18 1.19
C HIS A 96 2.71 14.64 1.42
N ARG A 97 1.74 15.49 1.75
CA ARG A 97 1.99 16.89 2.14
C ARG A 97 2.85 16.97 3.41
N ALA A 98 2.56 16.16 4.43
CA ALA A 98 3.35 16.13 5.66
C ALA A 98 4.80 15.72 5.39
N HIS A 99 5.01 14.70 4.55
CA HIS A 99 6.34 14.26 4.14
C HIS A 99 7.15 15.39 3.46
N HIS A 100 6.52 16.16 2.55
CA HIS A 100 7.17 17.33 1.93
C HIS A 100 7.37 18.49 2.91
N ALA A 101 6.44 18.71 3.83
CA ALA A 101 6.56 19.75 4.86
C ALA A 101 7.74 19.46 5.82
N THR A 102 7.92 18.20 6.23
CA THR A 102 9.06 17.80 7.08
C THR A 102 10.39 17.79 6.34
N ALA A 103 10.41 17.48 5.04
CA ALA A 103 11.60 17.58 4.22
C ALA A 103 12.08 19.04 4.04
N CYS A 104 11.14 20.00 4.09
CA CYS A 104 11.45 21.43 4.05
C CYS A 104 11.93 22.00 5.39
N SER A 105 11.71 21.32 6.53
CA SER A 105 12.18 21.79 7.84
C SER A 105 13.64 21.41 8.14
N SER A 106 14.22 20.43 7.44
CA SER A 106 15.62 20.03 7.61
C SER A 106 16.63 20.83 6.77
N SER A 107 16.17 21.74 5.90
CA SER A 107 17.05 22.59 5.06
C SER A 107 17.27 24.01 5.61
N ARG A 108 16.68 24.36 6.75
CA ARG A 108 16.94 25.64 7.42
C ARG A 108 18.24 25.55 8.23
N ALA A 109 19.38 25.66 7.55
CA ALA A 109 20.66 25.89 8.19
C ALA A 109 20.64 27.25 8.93
N PRO A 110 21.07 27.32 10.20
CA PRO A 110 21.22 28.57 10.92
C PRO A 110 22.60 29.18 10.60
N TRP A 111 22.79 29.69 9.38
CA TRP A 111 23.99 30.48 9.05
C TRP A 111 23.59 31.85 8.50
N THR A 112 22.99 32.66 9.38
CA THR A 112 22.98 34.12 9.25
C THR A 112 23.28 34.75 10.60
N ARG A 113 24.56 34.96 10.90
CA ARG A 113 25.01 36.07 11.75
C ARG A 113 26.41 36.49 11.30
N SER A 114 26.43 37.45 10.40
CA SER A 114 27.56 38.33 10.14
C SER A 114 27.40 39.57 11.02
N SER A 115 28.27 39.73 12.01
CA SER A 115 28.81 41.01 12.48
C SER A 115 29.92 40.79 13.50
#